data_AF-A0A511SXX8-F1
#
_entry.id   AF-A0A511SXX8-F1
#
_cell.length_a   1.000
_cell.length_b   1.000
_cell.length_c   1.000
_cell.angle_alpha   90.00
_cell.angle_beta   90.00
_cell.angle_gamma   90.00
#
_symmetry.space_group_name_H-M   'P 1'
#
loop_
_entity.id
_entity.type
_entity.pdbx_description
1 polymer ?
#
loop_
_entity_poly.entity_id
_entity_poly.type
_entity_poly.pdbx_seq_one_letter_code
_entity_poly.pdbx_strand_id
1 'polypeptide(L)'
;MKMLKQTLCGALLGLSLAACGPTEDVEQESTGQAEQPLEAGCQSVDDTIMTEHTCLHANNSADNVNVTASATRVNTAPDISTSHKHYTLTLPAGAEGSVTYTPTARSTGSTVESVAFYLNKAVSLTVVDTVTGNPVSQLLTDTSVAQTGCSLIRANVYDLIVGREYIVVAGTHSSNQVGVVPEYLYDNRDRYYRDQDGDGYGVNTPVYRFACEVNSGYSKTRFDCDDTNPAIFNC
;
A
#
# COMPACT_ATOMS: atom_id res chain seq x y z
N MET A 1 26.79 -20.60 -59.11
CA MET A 1 28.25 -20.62 -59.34
C MET A 1 28.91 -19.81 -58.23
N LYS A 2 29.56 -20.45 -57.25
CA LYS A 2 31.05 -20.57 -57.10
C LYS A 2 31.76 -19.20 -57.20
N MET A 3 32.70 -18.76 -56.36
CA MET A 3 33.33 -19.21 -55.10
C MET A 3 34.48 -18.21 -54.80
N LEU A 4 34.96 -18.14 -53.54
CA LEU A 4 36.26 -17.62 -53.04
C LEU A 4 36.53 -16.10 -53.02
N LYS A 5 36.75 -15.48 -51.83
CA LYS A 5 37.97 -15.39 -50.97
C LYS A 5 39.11 -14.55 -51.59
N GLN A 6 39.54 -13.48 -50.88
CA GLN A 6 40.94 -13.29 -50.48
C GLN A 6 41.15 -12.09 -49.53
N THR A 7 42.19 -12.27 -48.71
CA THR A 7 42.63 -11.56 -47.50
C THR A 7 43.75 -10.57 -47.85
N LEU A 8 43.89 -9.45 -47.11
CA LEU A 8 45.16 -8.71 -46.93
C LEU A 8 45.06 -7.86 -45.65
N CYS A 9 45.66 -8.23 -44.52
CA CYS A 9 47.02 -7.92 -44.03
C CYS A 9 47.33 -6.42 -43.85
N GLY A 10 47.61 -5.95 -42.63
CA GLY A 10 48.14 -4.60 -42.41
C GLY A 10 48.23 -4.09 -40.96
N ALA A 11 49.13 -4.68 -40.17
CA ALA A 11 49.95 -4.10 -39.08
C ALA A 11 49.32 -3.33 -37.88
N LEU A 12 49.67 -3.85 -36.70
CA LEU A 12 49.62 -3.23 -35.38
C LEU A 12 50.36 -1.88 -35.33
N LEU A 13 49.78 -0.90 -34.63
CA LEU A 13 50.53 -0.02 -33.74
C LEU A 13 49.83 -0.01 -32.38
N GLY A 14 50.47 -0.62 -31.39
CA GLY A 14 50.07 -0.51 -30.00
C GLY A 14 50.57 0.81 -29.42
N LEU A 15 49.69 1.54 -28.75
CA LEU A 15 50.07 2.40 -27.64
C LEU A 15 49.18 2.04 -26.45
N SER A 16 49.78 1.31 -25.52
CA SER A 16 49.27 1.10 -24.18
C SER A 16 49.42 2.40 -23.37
N LEU A 17 48.30 3.06 -23.07
CA LEU A 17 48.19 3.84 -21.83
C LEU A 17 47.27 3.06 -20.89
N ALA A 18 47.88 2.48 -19.87
CA ALA A 18 47.16 2.08 -18.67
C ALA A 18 46.76 3.37 -17.94
N ALA A 19 45.46 3.61 -17.83
CA ALA A 19 44.91 4.50 -16.82
C ALA A 19 43.87 3.69 -16.04
N CYS A 20 44.15 3.55 -14.74
CA CYS A 20 43.27 2.94 -13.75
C CYS A 20 41.94 3.68 -13.65
N GLY A 21 40.91 2.91 -13.33
CA GLY A 21 39.63 3.39 -12.85
C GLY A 21 38.51 2.55 -13.43
N PRO A 22 37.88 1.63 -12.68
CA PRO A 22 36.46 1.43 -12.90
C PRO A 22 35.84 2.81 -12.65
N THR A 23 35.40 3.49 -13.69
CA THR A 23 34.41 4.54 -13.51
C THR A 23 33.27 3.85 -12.82
N GLU A 24 33.08 4.25 -11.56
CA GLU A 24 31.99 3.89 -10.68
C GLU A 24 30.79 3.57 -11.53
N ASP A 25 30.33 2.32 -11.42
CA ASP A 25 28.99 1.98 -11.83
C ASP A 25 28.13 3.14 -11.33
N VAL A 26 27.55 3.89 -12.26
CA VAL A 26 26.39 4.70 -11.90
C VAL A 26 25.42 3.63 -11.47
N GLU A 27 25.40 3.37 -10.16
CA GLU A 27 24.31 2.73 -9.46
C GLU A 27 23.13 3.65 -9.71
N GLN A 28 22.59 3.53 -10.91
CA GLN A 28 21.23 3.83 -11.22
C GLN A 28 20.46 2.75 -10.46
N GLU A 29 20.45 2.88 -9.13
CA GLU A 29 19.60 2.10 -8.25
C GLU A 29 18.19 2.30 -8.80
N SER A 30 17.68 1.21 -9.34
CA SER A 30 16.40 1.07 -10.01
C SER A 30 15.37 2.05 -9.48
N THR A 31 14.90 2.93 -10.37
CA THR A 31 13.65 3.67 -10.22
C THR A 31 12.57 2.76 -9.63
N GLY A 32 12.13 3.04 -8.39
CA GLY A 32 11.11 2.30 -7.67
C GLY A 32 11.46 0.83 -7.47
N GLN A 33 12.07 0.48 -6.33
CA GLN A 33 12.03 -0.91 -5.89
C GLN A 33 10.58 -1.38 -5.92
N ALA A 34 10.42 -2.53 -6.56
CA ALA A 34 9.18 -3.06 -7.10
C ALA A 34 7.99 -2.91 -6.17
N GLU A 35 6.84 -2.59 -6.77
CA GLU A 35 5.51 -2.81 -6.22
C GLU A 35 5.49 -4.17 -5.51
N GLN A 36 5.45 -4.13 -4.19
CA GLN A 36 4.97 -5.24 -3.40
C GLN A 36 3.66 -4.78 -2.75
N PRO A 37 2.66 -5.68 -2.62
CA PRO A 37 1.65 -5.53 -1.57
C PRO A 37 2.33 -5.28 -0.23
N LEU A 38 1.59 -4.71 0.74
CA LEU A 38 2.05 -4.29 2.08
C LEU A 38 3.38 -4.97 2.48
N GLU A 39 4.46 -4.20 2.57
CA GLU A 39 5.81 -4.78 2.66
C GLU A 39 5.96 -5.74 3.84
N ALA A 40 6.81 -6.77 3.67
CA ALA A 40 7.10 -7.78 4.70
C ALA A 40 7.84 -7.13 5.89
N GLY A 41 7.09 -6.53 6.81
CA GLY A 41 7.62 -5.77 7.93
C GLY A 41 6.73 -4.63 8.40
N CYS A 42 5.73 -4.23 7.60
CA CYS A 42 4.75 -3.24 7.99
C CYS A 42 3.99 -3.69 9.25
N GLN A 43 3.98 -2.84 10.30
CA GLN A 43 3.33 -3.14 11.57
C GLN A 43 2.09 -2.25 11.81
N SER A 44 2.04 -1.11 11.12
CA SER A 44 0.94 -0.17 11.22
C SER A 44 0.63 0.49 9.88
N VAL A 45 -0.59 1.02 9.78
CA VAL A 45 -0.99 2.01 8.76
C VAL A 45 -1.37 3.34 9.42
N ASP A 46 -1.16 3.50 10.72
CA ASP A 46 -1.38 4.76 11.44
C ASP A 46 -0.35 5.84 11.02
N ASP A 47 -0.74 7.11 11.09
CA ASP A 47 0.09 8.27 10.68
C ASP A 47 0.64 8.22 9.23
N THR A 48 -0.09 7.51 8.36
CA THR A 48 0.20 7.39 6.92
C THR A 48 -0.74 8.26 6.09
N ILE A 49 -0.32 8.58 4.85
CA ILE A 49 -1.19 9.21 3.83
C ILE A 49 -2.49 8.40 3.66
N MET A 50 -2.41 7.09 3.83
CA MET A 50 -3.56 6.22 3.76
C MET A 50 -4.58 6.48 4.88
N THR A 51 -4.13 6.62 6.13
CA THR A 51 -5.03 6.99 7.23
C THR A 51 -5.60 8.39 7.02
N GLU A 52 -4.80 9.35 6.58
CA GLU A 52 -5.27 10.70 6.25
C GLU A 52 -6.36 10.68 5.17
N HIS A 53 -6.12 9.99 4.07
CA HIS A 53 -7.06 9.87 2.95
C HIS A 53 -8.36 9.19 3.36
N THR A 54 -8.25 8.07 4.08
CA THR A 54 -9.42 7.33 4.58
C THR A 54 -10.29 8.22 5.50
N CYS A 55 -9.63 9.06 6.31
CA CYS A 55 -10.32 10.01 7.18
C CYS A 55 -11.05 11.12 6.41
N LEU A 56 -10.61 11.49 5.20
CA LEU A 56 -11.37 12.41 4.34
C LEU A 56 -12.74 11.81 3.99
N HIS A 57 -12.78 10.52 3.62
CA HIS A 57 -14.04 9.83 3.34
C HIS A 57 -14.90 9.64 4.58
N ALA A 58 -14.29 9.30 5.73
CA ALA A 58 -15.02 9.16 6.98
C ALA A 58 -15.72 10.46 7.41
N ASN A 59 -15.07 11.60 7.16
CA ASN A 59 -15.54 12.94 7.53
C ASN A 59 -16.44 13.60 6.48
N ASN A 60 -16.44 13.10 5.24
CA ASN A 60 -17.30 13.61 4.18
C ASN A 60 -18.67 12.90 4.20
N SER A 61 -19.72 13.61 4.61
CA SER A 61 -21.07 13.05 4.65
C SER A 61 -21.60 12.61 3.28
N ALA A 62 -21.10 13.18 2.19
CA ALA A 62 -21.47 12.77 0.83
C ALA A 62 -20.90 11.40 0.43
N ASP A 63 -19.88 10.93 1.13
CA ASP A 63 -19.31 9.59 0.94
C ASP A 63 -19.99 8.53 1.80
N ASN A 64 -20.85 8.92 2.75
CA ASN A 64 -21.55 7.98 3.61
C ASN A 64 -22.66 7.23 2.86
N VAL A 65 -22.60 5.91 2.90
CA VAL A 65 -23.64 4.99 2.44
C VAL A 65 -24.10 4.13 3.61
N ASN A 66 -25.39 4.22 3.96
CA ASN A 66 -25.99 3.36 4.98
C ASN A 66 -26.32 1.99 4.37
N VAL A 67 -25.86 0.91 5.02
CA VAL A 67 -26.04 -0.46 4.54
C VAL A 67 -26.59 -1.33 5.67
N THR A 68 -27.69 -2.06 5.41
CA THR A 68 -28.19 -3.07 6.35
C THR A 68 -27.43 -4.37 6.13
N ALA A 69 -26.55 -4.74 7.04
CA ALA A 69 -25.73 -5.94 6.91
C ALA A 69 -26.60 -7.21 6.98
N SER A 70 -26.18 -8.25 6.25
CA SER A 70 -26.83 -9.56 6.31
C SER A 70 -26.56 -10.24 7.65
N ALA A 71 -27.57 -10.90 8.22
CA ALA A 71 -27.42 -11.70 9.44
C ALA A 71 -26.73 -13.05 9.23
N THR A 72 -26.57 -13.45 7.97
CA THR A 72 -25.91 -14.69 7.56
C THR A 72 -24.82 -14.37 6.55
N ARG A 73 -23.68 -15.03 6.68
CA ARG A 73 -22.57 -14.94 5.71
C ARG A 73 -22.99 -15.57 4.37
N VAL A 74 -23.46 -14.74 3.44
CA VAL A 74 -23.95 -15.17 2.12
C VAL A 74 -23.44 -14.20 1.04
N ASN A 75 -23.22 -14.73 -0.16
CA ASN A 75 -22.78 -13.96 -1.33
C ASN A 75 -23.82 -12.95 -1.83
N THR A 76 -25.08 -13.08 -1.42
CA THR A 76 -26.14 -12.12 -1.74
C THR A 76 -26.24 -11.00 -0.69
N ALA A 77 -25.29 -10.91 0.24
CA ALA A 77 -25.21 -9.79 1.16
C ALA A 77 -24.94 -8.49 0.39
N PRO A 78 -25.25 -7.31 0.95
CA PRO A 78 -25.02 -6.05 0.26
C PRO A 78 -23.55 -5.83 -0.08
N ASP A 79 -23.28 -5.23 -1.23
CA ASP A 79 -21.94 -4.92 -1.71
C ASP A 79 -21.42 -3.58 -1.15
N ILE A 80 -20.15 -3.57 -0.76
CA ILE A 80 -19.41 -2.37 -0.31
C ILE A 80 -18.13 -2.13 -1.13
N SER A 81 -18.13 -2.52 -2.41
CA SER A 81 -16.94 -2.48 -3.27
C SER A 81 -16.69 -1.14 -3.95
N THR A 82 -17.60 -0.16 -3.79
CA THR A 82 -17.44 1.15 -4.43
C THR A 82 -16.35 1.94 -3.71
N SER A 83 -15.32 2.35 -4.46
CA SER A 83 -14.20 3.15 -3.93
C SER A 83 -14.65 4.53 -3.42
N HIS A 84 -13.87 5.12 -2.52
CA HIS A 84 -14.10 6.46 -1.97
C HIS A 84 -15.47 6.57 -1.29
N LYS A 85 -15.81 5.56 -0.48
CA LYS A 85 -17.06 5.49 0.29
C LYS A 85 -16.77 5.14 1.73
N HIS A 86 -17.54 5.75 2.62
CA HIS A 86 -17.66 5.33 4.00
C HIS A 86 -19.00 4.61 4.15
N TYR A 87 -18.98 3.37 4.62
CA TYR A 87 -20.19 2.58 4.83
C TYR A 87 -20.57 2.58 6.29
N THR A 88 -21.79 3.02 6.62
CA THR A 88 -22.36 2.80 7.96
C THR A 88 -23.19 1.51 7.94
N LEU A 89 -22.62 0.43 8.47
CA LEU A 89 -23.27 -0.86 8.56
C LEU A 89 -24.24 -0.89 9.75
N THR A 90 -25.51 -1.20 9.49
CA THR A 90 -26.48 -1.59 10.52
C THR A 90 -26.41 -3.11 10.69
N LEU A 91 -25.94 -3.55 11.86
CA LEU A 91 -25.77 -4.96 12.20
C LEU A 91 -27.08 -5.55 12.75
N PRO A 92 -27.28 -6.87 12.64
CA PRO A 92 -28.33 -7.55 13.39
C PRO A 92 -28.11 -7.40 14.90
N ALA A 93 -29.18 -7.24 15.66
CA ALA A 93 -29.09 -6.98 17.10
C ALA A 93 -28.36 -8.11 17.84
N GLY A 94 -27.24 -7.78 18.48
CA GLY A 94 -26.45 -8.74 19.26
C GLY A 94 -25.77 -9.84 18.44
N ALA A 95 -25.70 -9.71 17.11
CA ALA A 95 -25.00 -10.65 16.23
C ALA A 95 -24.04 -9.93 15.27
N GLU A 96 -23.13 -10.69 14.67
CA GLU A 96 -22.30 -10.20 13.58
C GLU A 96 -23.16 -9.84 12.35
N GLY A 97 -22.65 -8.94 11.53
CA GLY A 97 -23.25 -8.61 10.24
C GLY A 97 -22.24 -8.80 9.11
N SER A 98 -22.71 -9.22 7.94
CA SER A 98 -21.86 -9.41 6.77
C SER A 98 -22.30 -8.60 5.55
N VAL A 99 -21.31 -8.21 4.75
CA VAL A 99 -21.42 -7.55 3.44
C VAL A 99 -20.48 -8.25 2.46
N THR A 100 -20.60 -7.97 1.16
CA THR A 100 -19.66 -8.45 0.15
C THR A 100 -18.69 -7.35 -0.27
N TYR A 101 -17.49 -7.78 -0.70
CA TYR A 101 -16.45 -6.91 -1.24
C TYR A 101 -15.70 -7.62 -2.36
N THR A 102 -15.47 -6.92 -3.46
CA THR A 102 -14.76 -7.41 -4.64
C THR A 102 -13.69 -6.38 -5.04
N PRO A 103 -12.40 -6.66 -4.80
CA PRO A 103 -11.32 -5.74 -5.13
C PRO A 103 -11.15 -5.59 -6.65
N THR A 104 -10.74 -4.41 -7.08
CA THR A 104 -10.40 -4.08 -8.47
C THR A 104 -8.90 -3.77 -8.58
N ALA A 105 -8.29 -4.13 -9.70
CA ALA A 105 -6.86 -3.86 -9.93
C ALA A 105 -6.58 -2.35 -9.90
N ARG A 106 -5.54 -1.96 -9.16
CA ARG A 106 -5.08 -0.56 -9.03
C ARG A 106 -3.88 -0.25 -9.93
N SER A 107 -3.17 -1.27 -10.39
CA SER A 107 -2.11 -1.15 -11.39
C SER A 107 -2.24 -2.20 -12.50
N THR A 108 -1.60 -1.91 -13.65
CA THR A 108 -1.65 -2.80 -14.81
C THR A 108 -1.01 -4.14 -14.48
N GLY A 109 -1.78 -5.23 -14.60
CA GLY A 109 -1.30 -6.58 -14.34
C GLY A 109 -1.39 -7.01 -12.88
N SER A 110 -1.90 -6.16 -11.98
CA SER A 110 -2.17 -6.54 -10.60
C SER A 110 -3.22 -7.65 -10.54
N THR A 111 -2.91 -8.70 -9.77
CA THR A 111 -3.80 -9.86 -9.52
C THR A 111 -4.18 -10.00 -8.06
N VAL A 112 -3.49 -9.28 -7.18
CA VAL A 112 -3.71 -9.22 -5.73
C VAL A 112 -3.54 -7.77 -5.30
N GLU A 113 -4.47 -7.27 -4.51
CA GLU A 113 -4.43 -5.93 -3.94
C GLU A 113 -4.45 -6.02 -2.41
N SER A 114 -3.60 -5.22 -1.75
CA SER A 114 -3.71 -5.01 -0.31
C SER A 114 -4.80 -3.96 -0.05
N VAL A 115 -5.84 -4.38 0.67
CA VAL A 115 -6.97 -3.54 1.04
C VAL A 115 -7.02 -3.41 2.55
N ALA A 116 -7.06 -2.19 3.07
CA ALA A 116 -7.38 -1.96 4.47
C ALA A 116 -8.86 -1.65 4.64
N PHE A 117 -9.41 -2.19 5.72
CA PHE A 117 -10.73 -1.87 6.21
C PHE A 117 -10.57 -1.11 7.52
N TYR A 118 -10.82 0.19 7.48
CA TYR A 118 -10.83 1.03 8.65
C TYR A 118 -12.19 1.02 9.33
N LEU A 119 -12.20 1.03 10.66
CA LEU A 119 -13.41 0.92 11.47
C LEU A 119 -13.50 2.08 12.46
N ASN A 120 -14.71 2.60 12.65
CA ASN A 120 -14.99 3.59 13.71
C ASN A 120 -15.37 2.95 15.06
N LYS A 121 -15.42 1.61 15.12
CA LYS A 121 -15.66 0.81 16.32
C LYS A 121 -14.58 -0.25 16.48
N ALA A 122 -14.26 -0.58 17.73
CA ALA A 122 -13.42 -1.72 18.06
C ALA A 122 -14.26 -2.99 18.01
N VAL A 123 -14.39 -3.56 16.82
CA VAL A 123 -15.05 -4.84 16.55
C VAL A 123 -14.10 -5.76 15.79
N SER A 124 -14.28 -7.06 15.93
CA SER A 124 -13.58 -8.00 15.05
C SER A 124 -14.00 -7.78 13.59
N LEU A 125 -13.04 -7.89 12.68
CA LEU A 125 -13.31 -7.94 11.24
C LEU A 125 -12.73 -9.23 10.69
N THR A 126 -13.51 -9.97 9.90
CA THR A 126 -13.05 -11.18 9.22
C THR A 126 -13.45 -11.11 7.76
N VAL A 127 -12.52 -11.46 6.87
CA VAL A 127 -12.80 -11.62 5.45
C VAL A 127 -12.81 -13.10 5.11
N VAL A 128 -13.86 -13.57 4.43
CA VAL A 128 -14.03 -14.97 4.01
C VAL A 128 -14.04 -15.03 2.49
N ASP A 129 -13.21 -15.88 1.91
CA ASP A 129 -13.19 -16.14 0.48
C ASP A 129 -14.44 -16.94 0.10
N THR A 130 -15.27 -16.40 -0.79
CA THR A 130 -16.51 -17.05 -1.23
C THR A 130 -16.29 -18.32 -2.04
N VAL A 131 -15.11 -18.48 -2.64
CA VAL A 131 -14.76 -19.65 -3.46
C VAL A 131 -14.28 -20.80 -2.58
N THR A 132 -13.46 -20.52 -1.57
CA THR A 132 -12.92 -21.57 -0.68
C THR A 132 -13.74 -21.78 0.58
N GLY A 133 -14.57 -20.80 0.98
CA GLY A 133 -15.31 -20.79 2.25
C GLY A 133 -14.43 -20.54 3.48
N ASN A 134 -13.13 -20.28 3.29
CA ASN A 134 -12.18 -20.11 4.38
C ASN A 134 -11.91 -18.63 4.68
N PRO A 135 -11.59 -18.29 5.94
CA PRO A 135 -11.11 -16.95 6.27
C PRO A 135 -9.78 -16.65 5.57
N VAL A 136 -9.63 -15.41 5.10
CA VAL A 136 -8.38 -14.87 4.57
C VAL A 136 -7.52 -14.42 5.76
N SER A 137 -6.24 -14.77 5.76
CA SER A 137 -5.29 -14.31 6.77
C SER A 137 -5.11 -12.79 6.69
N GLN A 138 -5.10 -12.15 7.85
CA GLN A 138 -4.82 -10.72 7.97
C GLN A 138 -3.32 -10.47 7.87
N LEU A 139 -2.94 -9.41 7.16
CA LEU A 139 -1.59 -8.87 7.18
C LEU A 139 -1.40 -7.94 8.39
N LEU A 140 -2.39 -7.09 8.66
CA LEU A 140 -2.50 -6.29 9.87
C LEU A 140 -3.84 -6.57 10.56
N THR A 141 -3.80 -6.81 11.87
CA THR A 141 -4.97 -7.18 12.67
C THR A 141 -5.18 -6.17 13.79
N ASP A 142 -6.38 -5.58 13.83
CA ASP A 142 -6.84 -4.66 14.88
C ASP A 142 -5.83 -3.55 15.22
N THR A 143 -5.11 -3.06 14.19
CA THR A 143 -4.14 -1.98 14.34
C THR A 143 -4.87 -0.73 14.80
N SER A 144 -4.40 -0.12 15.88
CA SER A 144 -4.96 1.15 16.36
C SER A 144 -4.56 2.27 15.40
N VAL A 145 -5.51 3.13 15.06
CA VAL A 145 -5.25 4.33 14.26
C VAL A 145 -5.81 5.55 14.98
N ALA A 146 -5.13 6.69 14.84
CA ALA A 146 -5.49 7.92 15.51
C ALA A 146 -5.10 9.12 14.64
N GLN A 147 -6.08 9.66 13.90
CA GLN A 147 -5.92 10.90 13.16
C GLN A 147 -6.77 12.01 13.76
N THR A 148 -6.18 13.20 13.90
CA THR A 148 -6.88 14.36 14.48
C THR A 148 -8.13 14.68 13.66
N GLY A 149 -9.28 14.75 14.34
CA GLY A 149 -10.56 15.02 13.70
C GLY A 149 -11.16 13.85 12.92
N CYS A 150 -10.63 12.63 13.06
CA CYS A 150 -11.15 11.43 12.43
C CYS A 150 -11.86 10.52 13.43
N SER A 151 -12.94 9.88 13.00
CA SER A 151 -13.72 8.95 13.83
C SER A 151 -13.26 7.49 13.74
N LEU A 152 -12.34 7.18 12.82
CA LEU A 152 -11.77 5.85 12.63
C LEU A 152 -10.74 5.57 13.74
N ILE A 153 -10.76 4.35 14.27
CA ILE A 153 -9.95 3.96 15.42
C ILE A 153 -9.23 2.62 15.24
N ARG A 154 -9.62 1.82 14.23
CA ARG A 154 -9.00 0.53 13.90
C ARG A 154 -8.78 0.39 12.41
N ALA A 155 -7.77 -0.39 12.03
CA ALA A 155 -7.53 -0.82 10.67
C ALA A 155 -7.19 -2.32 10.61
N ASN A 156 -7.62 -2.98 9.56
CA ASN A 156 -7.31 -4.38 9.27
C ASN A 156 -6.93 -4.51 7.79
N VAL A 157 -5.80 -5.14 7.48
CA VAL A 157 -5.31 -5.26 6.09
C VAL A 157 -5.34 -6.70 5.62
N TYR A 158 -5.76 -6.89 4.37
CA TYR A 158 -5.81 -8.19 3.71
C TYR A 158 -5.25 -8.08 2.29
N ASP A 159 -4.57 -9.13 1.85
CA ASP A 159 -4.29 -9.35 0.42
C ASP A 159 -5.45 -10.08 -0.21
N LEU A 160 -6.12 -9.42 -1.16
CA LEU A 160 -7.33 -9.92 -1.81
C LEU A 160 -7.10 -10.07 -3.31
N ILE A 161 -7.55 -11.18 -3.87
CA ILE A 161 -7.42 -11.49 -5.30
C ILE A 161 -8.37 -10.59 -6.08
N VAL A 162 -7.85 -9.87 -7.07
CA VAL A 162 -8.64 -8.99 -7.94
C VAL A 162 -9.79 -9.75 -8.59
N GLY A 163 -11.00 -9.19 -8.51
CA GLY A 163 -12.23 -9.75 -9.08
C GLY A 163 -12.79 -10.96 -8.33
N ARG A 164 -12.18 -11.39 -7.22
CA ARG A 164 -12.73 -12.41 -6.31
C ARG A 164 -13.71 -11.74 -5.35
N GLU A 165 -14.92 -12.28 -5.23
CA GLU A 165 -15.88 -11.83 -4.23
C GLU A 165 -15.52 -12.40 -2.85
N TYR A 166 -15.56 -11.55 -1.83
CA TYR A 166 -15.34 -11.92 -0.44
C TYR A 166 -16.53 -11.52 0.42
N ILE A 167 -16.75 -12.25 1.51
CA ILE A 167 -17.68 -11.85 2.57
C ILE A 167 -16.88 -11.16 3.67
N VAL A 168 -17.15 -9.88 3.90
CA VAL A 168 -16.59 -9.10 5.01
C VAL A 168 -17.56 -9.14 6.17
N VAL A 169 -17.09 -9.58 7.33
CA VAL A 169 -17.88 -9.82 8.53
C VAL A 169 -17.43 -8.88 9.62
N ALA A 170 -18.33 -8.01 10.08
CA ALA A 170 -18.13 -7.15 11.22
C ALA A 170 -18.75 -7.80 12.48
N GLY A 171 -17.95 -7.88 13.54
CA GLY A 171 -18.38 -8.38 14.83
C GLY A 171 -19.44 -7.49 15.49
N THR A 172 -20.05 -8.02 16.55
CA THR A 172 -21.09 -7.33 17.32
C THR A 172 -20.62 -6.03 17.94
N HIS A 173 -21.49 -5.02 18.01
CA HIS A 173 -21.28 -3.81 18.80
C HIS A 173 -22.59 -3.40 19.49
N SER A 174 -22.52 -2.78 20.67
CA SER A 174 -23.71 -2.43 21.47
C SER A 174 -24.68 -1.47 20.78
N SER A 175 -24.19 -0.62 19.87
CA SER A 175 -25.01 0.27 19.05
C SER A 175 -25.62 -0.38 17.81
N ASN A 176 -25.28 -1.65 17.53
CA ASN A 176 -25.60 -2.33 16.27
C ASN A 176 -25.19 -1.54 15.02
N GLN A 177 -24.19 -0.65 15.13
CA GLN A 177 -23.69 0.15 14.02
C GLN A 177 -22.17 0.16 14.01
N VAL A 178 -21.59 -0.07 12.84
CA VAL A 178 -20.16 -0.03 12.58
C VAL A 178 -19.91 0.72 11.28
N GLY A 179 -19.10 1.77 11.33
CA GLY A 179 -18.57 2.45 10.16
C GLY A 179 -17.38 1.68 9.61
N VAL A 180 -17.36 1.45 8.31
CA VAL A 180 -16.30 0.74 7.58
C VAL A 180 -15.87 1.59 6.38
N VAL A 181 -14.56 1.79 6.21
CA VAL A 181 -14.00 2.49 5.04
C VAL A 181 -12.94 1.59 4.42
N PRO A 182 -13.24 0.93 3.28
CA PRO A 182 -12.26 0.16 2.52
C PRO A 182 -11.39 1.08 1.66
N GLU A 183 -10.07 1.00 1.80
CA GLU A 183 -9.12 1.74 0.97
C GLU A 183 -7.96 0.87 0.49
N TYR A 184 -7.48 1.14 -0.71
CA TYR A 184 -6.35 0.44 -1.31
C TYR A 184 -5.04 1.08 -0.87
N LEU A 185 -4.08 0.25 -0.45
CA LEU A 185 -2.76 0.73 -0.08
C LEU A 185 -2.03 1.34 -1.28
N TYR A 186 -2.21 0.75 -2.45
CA TYR A 186 -1.54 1.18 -3.67
C TYR A 186 -1.80 2.66 -4.00
N ASP A 187 -3.03 3.14 -3.79
CA ASP A 187 -3.42 4.50 -4.15
C ASP A 187 -2.87 5.55 -3.16
N ASN A 188 -2.65 5.15 -1.91
CA ASN A 188 -2.38 6.05 -0.79
C ASN A 188 -1.12 5.70 -0.01
N ARG A 189 -0.17 4.99 -0.63
CA ARG A 189 1.12 4.60 -0.04
C ARG A 189 2.07 5.80 0.13
N ASP A 190 2.72 5.86 1.29
CA ASP A 190 3.76 6.84 1.56
C ASP A 190 5.00 6.59 0.71
N ARG A 191 5.73 7.67 0.42
CA ARG A 191 7.06 7.63 -0.20
C ARG A 191 8.07 8.08 0.84
N TYR A 192 9.14 7.32 0.95
CA TYR A 192 10.28 7.63 1.80
C TYR A 192 11.55 7.74 0.98
N TYR A 193 12.36 8.73 1.30
CA TYR A 193 13.57 9.14 0.60
C TYR A 193 14.78 8.75 1.44
N ARG A 194 15.85 8.24 0.83
CA ARG A 194 17.06 7.86 1.59
C ARG A 194 17.61 9.09 2.33
N ASP A 195 17.95 8.91 3.61
CA ASP A 195 18.53 9.90 4.52
C ASP A 195 19.81 9.26 5.10
N GLN A 196 20.93 9.51 4.42
CA GLN A 196 22.21 8.86 4.71
C GLN A 196 22.98 9.54 5.86
N ASP A 197 22.79 10.85 6.07
CA ASP A 197 23.50 11.59 7.10
C ASP A 197 22.69 11.80 8.40
N GLY A 198 21.39 11.48 8.38
CA GLY A 198 20.51 11.43 9.54
C GLY A 198 19.98 12.79 9.97
N ASP A 199 19.89 13.78 9.07
CA ASP A 199 19.39 15.12 9.37
C ASP A 199 17.85 15.24 9.34
N GLY A 200 17.16 14.19 8.87
CA GLY A 200 15.71 14.12 8.78
C GLY A 200 15.14 14.59 7.44
N TYR A 201 15.98 14.93 6.47
CA TYR A 201 15.63 15.18 5.08
C TYR A 201 16.22 14.06 4.23
N GLY A 202 15.43 13.56 3.27
CA GLY A 202 15.93 12.58 2.32
C GLY A 202 16.34 13.22 1.00
N VAL A 203 17.28 12.54 0.33
CA VAL A 203 17.92 12.96 -0.92
C VAL A 203 16.91 13.46 -1.96
N ASN A 204 17.24 14.58 -2.61
CA ASN A 204 16.40 15.20 -3.64
C ASN A 204 16.37 14.42 -4.98
N THR A 205 17.32 13.50 -5.19
CA THR A 205 17.34 12.59 -6.36
C THR A 205 16.36 11.42 -6.19
N PRO A 206 15.87 10.77 -7.26
CA PRO A 206 14.82 9.76 -7.18
C PRO A 206 15.29 8.42 -6.59
N VAL A 207 15.71 8.43 -5.33
CA VAL A 207 16.00 7.27 -4.50
C VAL A 207 14.93 7.22 -3.43
N TYR A 208 13.75 6.72 -3.80
CA TYR A 208 12.62 6.57 -2.89
C TYR A 208 12.07 5.15 -2.90
N ARG A 209 11.45 4.78 -1.78
CA ARG A 209 10.73 3.52 -1.59
C ARG A 209 9.32 3.80 -1.12
N PHE A 210 8.41 2.92 -1.47
CA PHE A 210 7.08 2.92 -0.87
C PHE A 210 7.10 1.97 0.33
N ALA A 211 6.56 2.43 1.45
CA ALA A 211 6.50 1.68 2.69
C ALA A 211 5.25 2.12 3.47
N CYS A 212 4.86 1.35 4.48
CA CYS A 212 3.82 1.82 5.40
C CYS A 212 4.37 2.81 6.41
N GLU A 213 5.55 2.54 6.93
CA GLU A 213 6.19 3.32 7.99
C GLU A 213 7.57 3.76 7.51
N VAL A 214 8.16 4.73 8.19
CA VAL A 214 9.51 5.19 7.85
C VAL A 214 10.53 4.10 8.23
N ASN A 215 11.27 3.61 7.24
CA ASN A 215 12.34 2.63 7.47
C ASN A 215 13.62 3.34 7.94
N SER A 216 14.47 2.64 8.69
CA SER A 216 15.78 3.18 9.11
C SER A 216 16.60 3.64 7.90
N GLY A 217 17.20 4.83 7.98
CA GLY A 217 17.96 5.44 6.90
C GLY A 217 17.11 6.05 5.78
N TYR A 218 15.82 6.29 6.05
CA TYR A 218 14.91 7.00 5.18
C TYR A 218 14.15 8.09 5.95
N SER A 219 13.71 9.12 5.24
CA SER A 219 12.85 10.19 5.74
C SER A 219 11.61 10.38 4.85
N LYS A 220 10.51 10.82 5.45
CA LYS A 220 9.28 11.26 4.75
C LYS A 220 9.45 12.66 4.14
N THR A 221 10.35 13.46 4.70
CA THR A 221 10.67 14.80 4.21
C THR A 221 11.69 14.69 3.08
N ARG A 222 11.40 15.29 1.94
CA ARG A 222 12.34 15.39 0.81
C ARG A 222 13.15 16.67 0.87
N PHE A 223 14.13 16.78 -0.03
CA PHE A 223 14.93 17.98 -0.30
C PHE A 223 16.21 18.12 0.53
N ASP A 224 16.89 17.00 0.75
CA ASP A 224 18.31 17.05 1.10
C ASP A 224 19.15 17.32 -0.15
N CYS A 225 20.00 18.35 -0.07
CA CYS A 225 20.83 18.84 -1.16
C CYS A 225 22.20 18.18 -1.17
N ASP A 226 22.66 17.64 -0.03
CA ASP A 226 23.89 16.92 0.15
C ASP A 226 23.70 15.85 1.24
N ASP A 227 23.18 14.68 0.82
CA ASP A 227 22.89 13.46 1.62
C ASP A 227 24.13 12.83 2.29
N THR A 228 25.23 13.57 2.37
CA THR A 228 26.45 13.21 3.10
C THR A 228 26.82 14.23 4.18
N ASN A 229 26.06 15.32 4.31
CA ASN A 229 26.36 16.44 5.17
C ASN A 229 25.09 17.02 5.81
N PRO A 230 24.87 16.76 7.12
CA PRO A 230 23.59 17.05 7.80
C PRO A 230 23.32 18.55 8.05
N ALA A 231 24.14 19.42 7.46
CA ALA A 231 24.02 20.87 7.54
C ALA A 231 23.50 21.50 6.23
N ILE A 232 23.27 20.72 5.17
CA ILE A 232 22.95 21.24 3.83
C ILE A 232 21.65 20.61 3.30
N PHE A 233 20.52 21.09 3.81
CA PHE A 233 19.17 20.64 3.45
C PHE A 233 18.25 21.79 3.00
N ASN A 234 17.05 21.46 2.52
CA ASN A 234 15.97 22.37 2.11
C ASN A 234 16.25 23.22 0.85
N CYS A 235 16.58 22.53 -0.24
CA CYS A 235 16.43 22.99 -1.62
C CYS A 235 15.10 22.47 -2.23
#